data_AF-A0A2E0RLX2-F1
#
_entry.id   AF-A0A2E0RLX2-F1
#
_cell.length_a   1.000
_cell.length_b   1.000
_cell.length_c   1.000
_cell.angle_alpha   90.00
_cell.angle_beta   90.00
_cell.angle_gamma   90.00
#
_symmetry.space_group_name_H-M   'P 1'
#
loop_
_entity.id
_entity.type
_entity.pdbx_description
1 polymer ?
#
loop_
_entity_poly.entity_id
_entity_poly.type
_entity_poly.pdbx_seq_one_letter_code
_entity_poly.pdbx_strand_id
1 'polypeptide(L)' 'MSTSGDPHPTPGEPAVAVDTLVSEDRGRWIVEIVVVFPDGVVRRRINDYPTERHARIAAGWVRQSADRNIEGPLNG' A
#
# COMPACT_ATOMS: atom_id res chain seq x y z
N MET A 1 18.76 22.64 -13.11
CA MET A 1 17.93 22.30 -11.94
C MET A 1 16.75 21.48 -12.46
N SER A 2 16.83 20.16 -12.38
CA SER A 2 15.77 19.26 -12.82
C SER A 2 14.95 18.88 -11.58
N THR A 3 13.76 19.43 -11.44
CA THR A 3 12.80 19.01 -10.41
C THR A 3 12.16 17.71 -10.86
N SER A 4 12.78 16.59 -10.49
CA SER A 4 12.16 15.27 -10.54
C SER A 4 11.14 15.21 -9.39
N GLY A 5 9.93 15.71 -9.65
CA GLY A 5 8.84 15.76 -8.68
C GLY A 5 8.13 14.42 -8.55
N ASP A 6 8.84 13.38 -8.14
CA ASP A 6 8.19 12.22 -7.53
C ASP A 6 7.98 12.58 -6.05
N PRO A 7 6.74 12.58 -5.53
CA PRO A 7 6.51 12.76 -4.11
C PRO A 7 7.09 11.54 -3.39
N HIS A 8 8.34 11.66 -2.93
CA HIS A 8 8.90 10.73 -1.98
C HIS A 8 8.37 11.13 -0.61
N PRO A 9 7.50 10.34 0.04
CA PRO A 9 6.98 10.68 1.35
C PRO A 9 8.16 10.85 2.30
N THR A 10 8.19 11.96 3.03
CA THR A 10 9.25 12.20 4.01
C THR A 10 9.04 11.23 5.19
N PRO A 11 10.03 10.42 5.60
CA PRO A 11 9.87 9.52 6.74
C PRO A 11 9.56 10.33 8.01
N GLY A 12 8.35 10.19 8.54
CA GLY A 12 7.93 10.84 9.79
C GLY A 12 6.50 11.39 9.79
N GLU A 13 5.86 11.56 8.63
CA GLU A 13 4.47 12.01 8.59
C GLU A 13 3.51 10.83 8.78
N PRO A 14 2.49 10.93 9.67
CA PRO A 14 1.56 9.85 9.90
C PRO A 14 0.72 9.59 8.64
N ALA A 15 0.63 8.32 8.25
CA ALA A 15 -0.30 7.90 7.21
C ALA A 15 -1.75 8.18 7.66
N VAL A 16 -2.58 8.69 6.75
CA VAL A 16 -3.99 9.02 6.99
C VAL A 16 -4.89 7.84 6.68
N ALA A 17 -4.53 7.06 5.66
CA ALA A 17 -5.29 5.88 5.26
C ALA A 17 -4.37 4.87 4.55
N VAL A 18 -4.77 3.60 4.59
CA VAL A 18 -4.19 2.56 3.75
C VAL A 18 -5.29 1.78 3.04
N ASP A 19 -4.99 1.36 1.83
CA ASP A 19 -5.83 0.45 1.06
C ASP A 19 -4.95 -0.56 0.31
N THR A 20 -5.60 -1.57 -0.26
CA THR A 20 -4.96 -2.57 -1.11
C THR A 20 -5.71 -2.70 -2.42
N LEU A 21 -4.98 -2.67 -3.52
CA LEU A 21 -5.53 -2.85 -4.86
C LEU A 21 -5.15 -4.24 -5.40
N VAL A 22 -6.14 -4.92 -5.97
CA VAL A 22 -5.95 -6.17 -6.71
C VAL A 22 -6.22 -5.87 -8.18
N SER A 23 -5.25 -6.13 -9.04
CA SER A 23 -5.37 -5.92 -10.48
C SER A 23 -4.80 -7.11 -11.25
N GLU A 24 -5.32 -7.34 -12.45
CA GLU A 24 -4.78 -8.34 -13.37
C GLU A 24 -3.74 -7.70 -14.28
N ASP A 25 -2.57 -8.32 -14.39
CA ASP A 25 -1.51 -7.97 -15.34
C ASP A 25 -0.90 -9.25 -15.91
N ARG A 26 -0.95 -9.41 -17.23
CA ARG A 26 -0.35 -10.54 -17.97
C ARG A 26 -0.72 -11.92 -17.38
N GLY A 27 -1.99 -12.11 -17.01
CA GLY A 27 -2.49 -13.37 -16.44
C GLY A 27 -2.05 -13.66 -15.00
N ARG A 28 -1.49 -12.66 -14.32
CA ARG A 28 -1.13 -12.69 -12.90
C ARG A 28 -1.93 -11.64 -12.16
N TRP A 29 -2.23 -11.93 -10.90
CA TRP A 29 -3.01 -11.04 -10.05
C TRP A 29 -2.07 -10.31 -9.12
N ILE A 30 -1.83 -9.03 -9.40
CA ILE A 30 -0.95 -8.17 -8.62
C ILE A 30 -1.72 -7.62 -7.42
N VAL A 31 -1.07 -7.66 -6.26
CA VAL A 31 -1.49 -6.93 -5.07
C VAL A 31 -0.58 -5.73 -4.87
N GLU A 32 -1.17 -4.55 -4.76
CA GLU A 32 -0.48 -3.31 -4.39
C GLU A 32 -1.03 -2.78 -3.08
N ILE A 33 -0.16 -2.17 -2.26
CA ILE A 33 -0.57 -1.34 -1.13
C ILE A 33 -0.57 0.12 -1.56
N VAL A 34 -1.59 0.86 -1.11
CA VAL A 34 -1.74 2.29 -1.32
C VAL A 34 -1.76 2.96 0.04
N VAL A 35 -0.76 3.79 0.33
CA VAL A 35 -0.68 4.56 1.56
C VAL A 35 -0.94 6.03 1.23
N VAL A 36 -1.90 6.62 1.92
CA VAL A 36 -2.27 8.04 1.76
C VAL A 36 -1.66 8.82 2.92
N PHE A 37 -0.89 9.84 2.58
CA PHE A 37 -0.35 10.85 3.48
C PHE A 37 -1.04 12.19 3.20
N PRO A 38 -0.92 13.19 4.10
CA PRO A 38 -1.46 14.52 3.83
C PRO A 38 -0.86 15.18 2.58
N ASP A 39 0.39 14.85 2.24
CA ASP A 39 1.17 15.45 1.15
C ASP A 39 1.16 14.64 -0.15
N GLY A 40 0.66 13.40 -0.13
CA GLY A 40 0.74 12.52 -1.29
C GLY A 40 0.21 11.11 -1.10
N VAL A 41 0.32 10.32 -2.17
CA VAL A 41 -0.11 8.92 -2.21
C VAL A 41 1.04 8.07 -2.70
N VAL A 42 1.36 7.02 -1.95
CA VAL A 42 2.41 6.08 -2.27
C VAL A 42 1.80 4.75 -2.66
N ARG A 43 2.16 4.25 -3.83
CA ARG A 43 1.73 2.94 -4.33
C ARG A 43 2.92 2.02 -4.46
N ARG A 44 2.78 0.81 -3.93
CA ARG A 44 3.84 -0.19 -3.97
C ARG A 44 3.27 -1.56 -4.27
N ARG A 45 3.80 -2.23 -5.28
CA ARG A 45 3.55 -3.65 -5.54
C ARG A 45 4.11 -4.50 -4.40
N ILE A 46 3.26 -5.34 -3.83
CA ILE A 46 3.61 -6.28 -2.76
C ILE A 46 4.04 -7.61 -3.37
N ASN A 47 3.18 -8.22 -4.19
CA ASN A 47 3.45 -9.50 -4.85
C ASN A 47 2.45 -9.75 -5.99
N ASP A 48 2.62 -10.86 -6.71
CA ASP A 48 1.63 -11.37 -7.66
C ASP A 48 1.28 -12.84 -7.45
N TYR A 49 0.04 -13.18 -7.80
CA TYR A 49 -0.58 -14.46 -7.50
C TYR A 49 -1.14 -15.09 -8.78
N PRO A 50 -1.23 -16.44 -8.84
CA PRO A 50 -1.77 -17.13 -10.01
C PRO A 50 -3.29 -17.00 -10.16
N THR A 51 -4.02 -16.62 -9.10
CA THR A 51 -5.48 -16.49 -9.13
C THR A 51 -5.94 -15.25 -8.36
N GLU A 52 -7.08 -14.68 -8.78
CA GLU A 52 -7.70 -13.54 -8.12
C GLU A 52 -8.02 -13.85 -6.65
N ARG A 53 -8.51 -15.07 -6.39
CA ARG A 53 -8.88 -15.50 -5.05
C ARG A 53 -7.69 -15.43 -4.09
N HIS A 54 -6.52 -15.91 -4.50
CA HIS A 54 -5.31 -15.83 -3.67
C HIS A 54 -4.86 -14.38 -3.47
N ALA A 55 -4.91 -13.56 -4.52
CA ALA A 55 -4.58 -12.13 -4.43
C ALA A 55 -5.51 -11.39 -3.45
N ARG A 56 -6.82 -11.63 -3.50
CA ARG A 56 -7.80 -11.00 -2.60
C ARG A 56 -7.62 -11.42 -1.14
N ILE A 57 -7.30 -12.69 -0.88
CA ILE A 57 -6.99 -13.16 0.49
C ILE A 57 -5.74 -12.45 1.01
N ALA A 58 -4.67 -12.41 0.21
CA ALA A 58 -3.43 -11.74 0.59
C ALA A 58 -3.63 -10.23 0.80
N ALA A 59 -4.39 -9.57 -0.08
CA ALA A 59 -4.75 -8.17 0.04
C ALA A 59 -5.48 -7.89 1.37
N GLY A 60 -6.41 -8.76 1.77
CA GLY A 60 -7.08 -8.67 3.06
C GLY A 60 -6.11 -8.72 4.25
N TRP A 61 -5.13 -9.63 4.23
CA TRP A 61 -4.11 -9.72 5.28
C TRP A 61 -3.17 -8.51 5.30
N VAL A 62 -2.78 -8.00 4.14
CA VAL A 62 -1.94 -6.80 4.01
C VAL A 62 -2.68 -5.60 4.58
N ARG A 63 -3.94 -5.37 4.15
CA ARG A 63 -4.76 -4.27 4.64
C ARG A 63 -4.92 -4.31 6.15
N GLN A 64 -5.34 -5.46 6.69
CA GLN A 64 -5.53 -5.60 8.14
C GLN A 64 -4.23 -5.37 8.92
N SER A 65 -3.08 -5.76 8.36
CA SER A 65 -1.79 -5.54 9.02
C SER A 65 -1.31 -4.10 8.95
N ALA A 66 -1.61 -3.41 7.85
CA ALA A 66 -1.28 -2.01 7.67
C ALA A 66 -2.20 -1.08 8.47
N ASP A 67 -3.50 -1.37 8.55
CA ASP A 67 -4.47 -0.63 9.37
C ASP A 67 -4.01 -0.59 10.84
N ARG A 68 -3.54 -1.72 11.38
CA ARG A 68 -2.96 -1.79 12.74
C ARG A 68 -1.75 -0.90 12.95
N ASN A 69 -1.05 -0.51 11.89
CA ASN A 69 0.15 0.30 11.96
C ASN A 69 -0.14 1.80 11.77
N ILE A 70 -1.30 2.17 11.19
CA ILE A 70 -1.73 3.56 11.04
C ILE A 70 -2.14 4.17 12.39
N GLU A 71 -2.83 3.40 13.23
CA GLU A 71 -3.24 3.88 14.55
C GLU A 71 -2.05 4.05 15.52
N GLY A 72 -0.85 3.64 15.11
CA GLY A 72 0.35 3.57 15.96
C GLY A 72 0.19 2.53 17.07
N PRO A 73 1.29 2.08 17.72
CA PRO A 73 1.16 1.56 19.06
C PRO A 73 0.60 2.69 19.95
N LEU A 74 -0.60 2.49 20.48
CA LEU A 74 -1.19 3.40 21.47
C LEU A 74 -0.37 3.52 22.77
N ASN A 75 0.72 2.76 22.92
CA ASN A 75 1.68 2.88 24.01
C ASN A 75 3.06 2.38 23.57
N GLY A 76 4.10 3.21 23.77
CA GLY A 76 5.51 2.86 23.62
C GLY A 76 6.39 4.09 23.44
#